data_AF-A0A8C0FZK8-F1
#
_entry.id   AF-A0A8C0FZK8-F1
#
_cell.length_a   1.000
_cell.length_b   1.000
_cell.length_c   1.000
_cell.angle_alpha   90.00
_cell.angle_beta   90.00
_cell.angle_gamma   90.00
#
_symmetry.space_group_name_H-M   'P 1'
#
loop_
_entity.id
_entity.type
_entity.pdbx_description
1 polymer ?
#
loop_
_entity_poly.entity_id
_entity_poly.type
_entity_poly.pdbx_seq_one_letter_code
_entity_poly.pdbx_strand_id
1 'polypeptide(L)'
;MVINLTDLKEYMQEAILEPLDHKNLDKDVAYFADVVSTTENVAVYIWENLRKRLPAGTLYKVKVYETDQNIVVYKGEETTLEK
;
A
#
# COMPACT_ATOMS: atom_id res chain seq x y z
N MET A 1 -6.41 -14.84 17.84
CA MET A 1 -5.56 -14.23 16.79
C MET A 1 -6.31 -13.03 16.22
N VAL A 2 -5.61 -11.92 15.95
CA VAL A 2 -6.23 -10.70 15.37
C VAL A 2 -6.64 -10.95 13.91
N ILE A 3 -5.80 -11.67 13.16
CA ILE A 3 -6.07 -12.20 11.82
C ILE A 3 -5.23 -13.48 11.63
N ASN A 4 -5.66 -14.39 10.76
CA ASN A 4 -4.84 -15.53 10.36
C ASN A 4 -3.68 -15.04 9.47
N LEU A 5 -2.46 -15.51 9.76
CA LEU A 5 -1.27 -15.11 9.01
C LEU A 5 -1.26 -15.70 7.60
N THR A 6 -1.91 -16.84 7.38
CA THR A 6 -2.06 -17.42 6.04
C THR A 6 -2.90 -16.50 5.16
N ASP A 7 -4.07 -16.09 5.65
CA ASP A 7 -4.97 -15.17 4.94
C ASP A 7 -4.28 -13.81 4.70
N LEU A 8 -3.55 -13.29 5.69
CA LEU A 8 -2.79 -12.05 5.53
C LEU A 8 -1.73 -12.16 4.42
N LYS A 9 -1.04 -13.29 4.33
CA LYS A 9 -0.05 -13.54 3.27
C LYS A 9 -0.71 -13.53 1.90
N GLU A 10 -1.87 -14.15 1.74
CA GLU A 10 -2.63 -14.15 0.49
C GLU A 10 -3.08 -12.73 0.11
N TYR A 11 -3.61 -11.97 1.07
CA TYR A 11 -3.97 -10.57 0.82
C TYR A 11 -2.78 -9.71 0.40
N MET A 12 -1.61 -9.89 1.01
CA MET A 12 -0.39 -9.18 0.62
C MET A 12 0.13 -9.61 -0.75
N GLN A 13 0.05 -10.91 -1.07
CA GLN A 13 0.45 -11.45 -2.37
C GLN A 13 -0.30 -10.74 -3.49
N GLU A 14 -1.62 -10.71 -3.39
CA GLU A 14 -2.45 -10.16 -4.46
C GLU A 14 -2.54 -8.63 -4.44
N ALA A 15 -2.41 -7.98 -3.27
CA ALA A 15 -2.48 -6.51 -3.16
C ALA A 15 -1.15 -5.82 -3.49
N ILE A 16 -0.01 -6.49 -3.29
CA ILE A 16 1.33 -5.89 -3.34
C ILE A 16 2.20 -6.62 -4.35
N LEU A 17 2.43 -7.93 -4.18
CA LEU A 17 3.44 -8.65 -4.97
C LEU A 17 3.01 -8.81 -6.43
N GLU A 18 1.79 -9.27 -6.70
CA GLU A 18 1.31 -9.41 -8.09
C GLU A 18 1.30 -8.10 -8.90
N PRO A 19 0.86 -6.95 -8.34
CA PRO A 19 0.90 -5.69 -9.08
C PRO A 19 2.29 -5.05 -9.16
N LEU A 20 3.17 -5.19 -8.15
CA LEU A 20 4.39 -4.38 -8.02
C LEU A 20 5.70 -5.14 -8.21
N ASP A 21 5.74 -6.44 -7.91
CA ASP A 21 7.01 -7.21 -7.92
C ASP A 21 7.57 -7.36 -9.34
N HIS A 22 8.87 -7.09 -9.50
CA HIS A 22 9.57 -7.11 -10.79
C HIS A 22 8.93 -6.25 -11.90
N LYS A 23 8.20 -5.17 -11.54
CA LYS A 23 7.55 -4.27 -12.50
C LYS A 23 8.13 -2.86 -12.51
N ASN A 24 7.96 -2.17 -13.62
CA ASN A 24 8.15 -0.73 -13.68
C ASN A 24 6.87 -0.03 -13.22
N LEU A 25 6.94 0.72 -12.11
CA LEU A 25 5.76 1.36 -11.51
C LEU A 25 5.03 2.26 -12.51
N ASP A 26 5.73 3.17 -13.19
CA ASP A 26 5.11 4.17 -14.05
C ASP A 26 4.54 3.59 -15.36
N LYS A 27 5.00 2.41 -15.80
CA LYS A 27 4.59 1.79 -17.07
C LYS A 27 3.61 0.63 -16.91
N ASP A 28 3.82 -0.20 -15.91
CA ASP A 28 3.12 -1.49 -15.77
C ASP A 28 1.98 -1.42 -14.75
N VAL A 29 1.94 -0.36 -13.93
CA VAL A 29 0.93 -0.18 -12.90
C VAL A 29 0.09 1.04 -13.25
N ALA A 30 -1.14 0.80 -13.70
CA ALA A 30 -2.03 1.84 -14.20
C ALA A 30 -2.25 3.02 -13.24
N TYR A 31 -2.13 2.79 -11.92
CA TYR A 31 -2.23 3.85 -10.92
C TYR A 31 -1.14 4.92 -11.06
N PHE A 32 0.09 4.55 -11.43
CA PHE A 32 1.22 5.46 -11.54
C PHE A 32 1.37 6.08 -12.93
N ALA A 33 0.43 5.84 -13.85
CA ALA A 33 0.42 6.51 -15.15
C ALA A 33 0.22 8.04 -15.02
N ASP A 34 -0.65 8.44 -14.07
CA ASP A 34 -0.99 9.84 -13.79
C ASP A 34 -0.49 10.31 -12.41
N VAL A 35 0.14 9.42 -11.62
CA VAL A 35 0.60 9.68 -10.26
C VAL A 35 2.09 9.40 -10.17
N VAL A 36 2.86 10.35 -9.64
CA VAL A 36 4.31 10.18 -9.46
C VAL A 36 4.58 9.01 -8.50
N SER A 37 5.46 8.09 -8.89
CA SER A 37 5.82 6.88 -8.14
C SER A 37 6.74 7.12 -6.93
N THR A 38 6.49 8.18 -6.14
CA THR A 38 7.23 8.39 -4.88
C THR A 38 6.88 7.33 -3.84
N THR A 39 7.76 7.13 -2.87
CA THR A 39 7.55 6.15 -1.78
C THR A 39 6.28 6.44 -0.98
N GLU A 40 5.89 7.71 -0.83
CA GLU A 40 4.63 8.12 -0.23
C GLU A 40 3.42 7.64 -1.02
N ASN A 41 3.43 7.86 -2.34
CA ASN A 41 2.33 7.42 -3.20
C ASN A 41 2.26 5.89 -3.32
N VAL A 42 3.40 5.20 -3.24
CA VAL A 42 3.45 3.73 -3.12
C VAL A 42 2.82 3.26 -1.81
N ALA A 43 3.11 3.91 -0.68
CA ALA A 43 2.50 3.57 0.61
C ALA A 43 0.97 3.76 0.59
N VAL A 44 0.49 4.83 -0.04
CA VAL A 44 -0.95 5.09 -0.26
C VAL A 44 -1.57 4.03 -1.17
N TYR A 45 -0.92 3.70 -2.29
CA TYR A 45 -1.39 2.67 -3.21
C TYR A 45 -1.52 1.30 -2.52
N ILE A 46 -0.51 0.89 -1.75
CA ILE A 46 -0.52 -0.36 -0.99
C ILE A 46 -1.65 -0.35 0.03
N TRP A 47 -1.83 0.76 0.75
CA TRP A 47 -2.91 0.91 1.72
C TRP A 47 -4.29 0.74 1.10
N GLU A 48 -4.57 1.43 -0.01
CA GLU A 48 -5.85 1.36 -0.69
C GLU A 48 -6.15 -0.05 -1.24
N ASN A 49 -5.13 -0.76 -1.75
CA ASN A 49 -5.31 -2.15 -2.21
C ASN A 49 -5.53 -3.14 -1.06
N LEU A 50 -4.78 -3.00 0.03
CA LEU A 50 -4.98 -3.84 1.22
C LEU A 50 -6.34 -3.58 1.87
N ARG A 51 -6.77 -2.31 1.97
CA ARG A 51 -8.06 -1.93 2.56
C ARG A 51 -9.27 -2.54 1.85
N LYS A 52 -9.18 -2.74 0.53
CA LYS A 52 -10.25 -3.38 -0.27
C LYS A 52 -10.39 -4.89 0.02
N ARG A 53 -9.33 -5.52 0.50
CA ARG A 53 -9.24 -6.98 0.71
C ARG A 53 -9.39 -7.37 2.18
N LEU A 54 -8.87 -6.52 3.07
CA LEU A 54 -8.94 -6.72 4.51
C LEU A 54 -10.31 -6.32 5.07
N PRO A 55 -10.79 -6.98 6.13
CA PRO A 55 -12.00 -6.55 6.84
C PRO A 55 -11.87 -5.12 7.36
N ALA A 56 -12.96 -4.35 7.31
CA ALA A 56 -12.98 -2.97 7.76
C ALA A 56 -12.46 -2.83 9.21
N GLY A 57 -11.59 -1.84 9.45
CA GLY A 57 -11.01 -1.56 10.77
C GLY A 57 -9.84 -2.45 11.19
N THR A 58 -9.36 -3.36 10.33
CA THR A 58 -8.22 -4.25 10.66
C THR A 58 -6.86 -3.70 10.22
N LEU A 59 -6.82 -2.92 9.13
CA LEU A 59 -5.58 -2.30 8.64
C LEU A 59 -5.23 -1.08 9.49
N TYR A 60 -4.07 -1.12 10.15
CA TYR A 60 -3.64 -0.05 11.05
C TYR A 60 -2.55 0.84 10.46
N LYS A 61 -1.58 0.26 9.74
CA LYS A 61 -0.41 0.97 9.24
C LYS A 61 0.25 0.22 8.08
N VAL A 62 0.63 0.95 7.03
CA VAL A 62 1.54 0.49 5.99
C VAL A 62 2.87 1.20 6.16
N LYS A 63 3.98 0.46 6.06
CA LYS A 63 5.34 1.00 6.14
C LYS A 63 6.13 0.50 4.95
N VAL A 64 6.65 1.43 4.15
CA VAL A 64 7.43 1.16 2.94
C VAL A 64 8.85 1.62 3.17
N TYR A 65 9.79 0.76 2.83
CA TYR A 65 11.22 1.05 2.82
C TYR A 65 11.65 1.06 1.37
N GLU A 66 12.00 2.24 0.85
CA GLU A 66 12.60 2.34 -0.49
C GLU A 66 14.08 1.99 -0.41
N THR A 67 14.74 2.47 0.64
CA THR A 67 16.10 2.11 1.05
C THR A 67 16.14 2.04 2.58
N ASP A 68 17.28 1.64 3.15
CA ASP A 68 17.45 1.59 4.61
C ASP A 68 17.29 2.97 5.29
N GLN A 69 17.52 4.06 4.53
CA GLN A 69 17.43 5.43 5.03
C GLN A 69 16.11 6.12 4.65
N ASN A 70 15.43 5.65 3.61
CA ASN A 70 14.19 6.23 3.10
C ASN A 70 12.99 5.37 3.49
N ILE A 71 12.23 5.86 4.46
CA ILE A 71 11.13 5.12 5.08
C ILE A 71 9.90 5.99 5.12
N VAL A 72 8.79 5.48 4.58
CA VAL A 72 7.49 6.12 4.69
C VAL A 72 6.53 5.25 5.48
N VAL A 73 5.72 5.91 6.31
CA VAL A 73 4.64 5.30 7.08
C VAL A 73 3.34 5.98 6.71
N TYR A 74 2.33 5.20 6.33
CA TYR A 74 0.99 5.69 6.03
C TYR A 74 -0.05 4.95 6.88
N LYS A 75 -1.04 5.69 7.40
CA LYS A 75 -2.08 5.18 8.31
C LYS A 75 -3.51 5.47 7.84
N GLY A 76 -3.68 5.99 6.62
CA GLY A 76 -5.02 6.36 6.13
C GLY A 76 -5.63 7.55 6.88
N GLU A 77 -4.82 8.46 7.41
CA GLU A 77 -5.29 9.68 8.07
C GLU A 77 -6.08 10.50 7.03
N GLU A 78 -7.40 10.61 7.21
CA GLU A 78 -8.23 11.51 6.41
C GLU A 78 -7.73 12.93 6.68
N THR A 79 -7.08 13.54 5.68
CA THR A 79 -6.79 14.97 5.73
C THR A 79 -8.13 15.68 5.73
N THR A 80 -8.62 16.01 6.91
CA THR A 80 -9.68 17.00 7.09
C THR A 80 -9.05 18.31 6.62
N LEU A 81 -9.24 18.64 5.34
CA LEU A 81 -9.00 20.00 4.85
C LEU A 81 -10.06 20.87 5.51
N GLU A 82 -9.78 21.35 6.72
CA GLU A 82 -10.48 22.51 7.27
C GLU A 82 -10.24 23.66 6.28
N LYS A 83 -11.31 24.02 5.57
CA LYS A 83 -11.39 25.21 4.72
C LYS A 83 -11.41 26.48 5.58
#